data_AF-A0A968R192-F1
#
_entry.id   AF-A0A968R192-F1
#
_cell.length_a   1.000
_cell.length_b   1.000
_cell.length_c   1.000
_cell.angle_alpha   90.00
_cell.angle_beta   90.00
_cell.angle_gamma   90.00
#
_symmetry.space_group_name_H-M   'P 1'
#
loop_
_entity.id
_entity.type
_entity.pdbx_description
1 polymer ?
#
loop_
_entity_poly.entity_id
_entity_poly.type
_entity_poly.pdbx_seq_one_letter_code
_entity_poly.pdbx_strand_id
1 'polypeptide(L)'
;MNVKYMFSLMAVILLFLVPYVGVEAAGMKMLFGVFIPYLAGIIFVVGFVYRVMGWAASPVPFRIPTTCGQQKSLPWIKHAQFDNPFTMGSVIVRMFLEIVFFRSLFRNIKSEIKDGKKLIYSWEIW
;
A
#
# COMPACT_ATOMS: atom_id res chain seq x y z
N MET A 1 -23.28 36.73 -2.56
CA MET A 1 -22.80 35.37 -2.25
C MET A 1 -22.42 34.69 -3.56
N ASN A 2 -21.25 34.05 -3.67
CA ASN A 2 -20.80 33.46 -4.94
C ASN A 2 -21.74 32.32 -5.35
N VAL A 3 -22.12 32.27 -6.64
CA VAL A 3 -23.01 31.23 -7.21
C VAL A 3 -22.48 29.82 -6.91
N LYS A 4 -21.16 29.63 -6.92
CA LYS A 4 -20.52 28.34 -6.60
C LYS A 4 -20.77 27.90 -5.15
N TYR A 5 -20.71 28.83 -4.19
CA TYR A 5 -20.97 28.53 -2.79
C TYR A 5 -22.47 28.25 -2.55
N MET A 6 -23.35 29.01 -3.21
CA MET A 6 -24.80 28.78 -3.14
C MET A 6 -25.18 27.40 -3.69
N PHE A 7 -24.60 27.00 -4.82
CA PHE A 7 -24.82 25.69 -5.41
C PHE A 7 -24.36 24.56 -4.49
N SER A 8 -23.16 24.65 -3.92
CA SER A 8 -22.66 23.63 -2.99
C SER A 8 -23.52 23.54 -1.72
N LEU A 9 -23.98 24.67 -1.20
CA LEU A 9 -24.86 24.70 -0.03
C LEU A 9 -26.21 24.06 -0.34
N MET A 10 -26.81 24.39 -1.49
CA MET A 10 -28.06 23.76 -1.95
C MET A 10 -27.91 22.26 -2.13
N ALA A 11 -26.80 21.80 -2.71
CA ALA A 11 -26.54 20.37 -2.90
C ALA A 11 -26.46 19.61 -1.57
N VAL A 12 -25.78 20.15 -0.56
CA VAL A 12 -25.70 19.55 0.79
C VAL A 12 -27.07 19.48 1.44
N ILE A 13 -27.84 20.57 1.38
CA ILE A 13 -29.21 20.61 1.93
C ILE A 13 -30.10 19.56 1.24
N LEU A 14 -30.05 19.45 -0.08
CA LEU A 14 -30.82 18.47 -0.83
C LEU A 14 -30.41 17.02 -0.50
N LEU A 15 -29.12 16.74 -0.43
CA LEU A 15 -28.59 15.41 -0.09
C LEU A 15 -29.01 14.97 1.32
N PHE A 16 -29.21 15.90 2.24
CA PHE A 16 -29.74 15.62 3.58
C PHE A 16 -31.27 15.47 3.60
N LEU A 17 -32.00 16.37 2.95
CA LEU A 17 -33.46 16.40 3.00
C LEU A 17 -34.10 15.20 2.30
N VAL A 18 -33.52 14.71 1.21
CA VAL A 18 -34.08 13.57 0.45
C VAL A 18 -34.19 12.30 1.31
N PRO A 19 -33.12 11.81 1.97
CA PRO A 19 -33.22 10.70 2.90
C PRO A 19 -34.11 11.00 4.11
N TYR A 20 -34.04 12.22 4.66
CA TYR A 20 -34.83 12.59 5.84
C TYR A 20 -36.34 12.49 5.57
N VAL A 21 -36.81 13.12 4.49
CA VAL A 21 -38.22 13.06 4.08
C VAL A 21 -38.61 11.64 3.64
N GLY A 22 -37.73 10.93 2.92
CA GLY A 22 -37.98 9.54 2.52
C GLY A 22 -38.18 8.59 3.71
N VAL A 23 -37.48 8.83 4.81
CA VAL A 23 -37.64 8.05 6.05
C VAL A 23 -38.89 8.47 6.81
N GLU A 24 -39.11 9.78 7.00
CA GLU A 24 -40.18 10.29 7.87
C GLU A 24 -41.57 10.20 7.20
N ALA A 25 -41.67 10.52 5.91
CA ALA A 25 -42.95 10.56 5.20
C ALA A 25 -43.32 9.21 4.55
N ALA A 26 -42.34 8.44 4.08
CA ALA A 26 -42.56 7.20 3.33
C ALA A 26 -42.07 5.93 4.06
N GLY A 27 -41.55 6.05 5.29
CA GLY A 27 -41.14 4.91 6.10
C GLY A 27 -39.95 4.13 5.53
N MET A 28 -39.17 4.69 4.60
CA MET A 28 -38.12 4.01 3.84
C MET A 28 -36.82 3.77 4.65
N LYS A 29 -36.94 3.46 5.94
CA LYS A 29 -35.83 3.25 6.89
C LYS A 29 -34.87 2.17 6.42
N MET A 30 -35.38 1.07 5.88
CA MET A 30 -34.55 -0.02 5.36
C MET A 30 -33.69 0.44 4.16
N LEU A 31 -34.24 1.24 3.26
CA LEU A 31 -33.51 1.70 2.07
C LEU A 31 -32.38 2.67 2.44
N PHE A 32 -32.72 3.77 3.12
CA PHE A 32 -31.76 4.84 3.42
C PHE A 32 -30.86 4.55 4.63
N GLY A 33 -31.34 3.78 5.61
CA GLY A 33 -30.60 3.46 6.83
C GLY A 33 -29.74 2.19 6.72
N VAL A 34 -30.07 1.27 5.82
CA VAL A 34 -29.37 -0.03 5.70
C VAL A 34 -28.80 -0.20 4.30
N PHE A 35 -29.64 -0.35 3.28
CA PHE A 35 -29.17 -0.75 1.95
C PHE A 35 -28.20 0.26 1.33
N ILE A 36 -28.54 1.56 1.31
CA ILE A 36 -27.70 2.60 0.70
C ILE A 36 -26.33 2.71 1.40
N PRO A 37 -26.23 2.82 2.74
CA PRO A 37 -24.93 2.88 3.42
C PRO A 37 -24.05 1.66 3.19
N TYR A 38 -24.60 0.44 3.31
CA TYR A 38 -23.81 -0.77 3.11
C TYR A 38 -23.36 -0.92 1.66
N LEU A 39 -24.23 -0.61 0.69
CA LEU A 39 -23.87 -0.66 -0.72
C LEU A 39 -22.80 0.38 -1.06
N ALA A 40 -22.92 1.60 -0.54
CA ALA A 40 -21.91 2.65 -0.71
C ALA A 40 -20.54 2.21 -0.15
N GLY A 41 -20.52 1.59 1.05
CA GLY A 41 -19.32 1.03 1.65
C GLY A 41 -18.69 -0.08 0.80
N ILE A 42 -19.51 -1.01 0.29
CA ILE A 42 -19.03 -2.09 -0.59
C ILE A 42 -18.44 -1.53 -1.87
N ILE A 43 -19.15 -0.63 -2.55
CA ILE A 43 -18.69 0.01 -3.80
C ILE A 43 -17.38 0.76 -3.55
N PHE A 44 -17.27 1.48 -2.43
CA PHE A 44 -16.04 2.18 -2.06
C PHE A 44 -14.87 1.21 -1.87
N VAL A 45 -15.03 0.15 -1.07
CA VAL A 45 -13.96 -0.82 -0.82
C VAL A 45 -13.54 -1.54 -2.10
N VAL A 46 -14.51 -2.02 -2.88
CA VAL A 46 -14.23 -2.71 -4.15
C VAL A 46 -13.55 -1.77 -5.14
N GLY A 47 -14.06 -0.55 -5.30
CA GLY A 47 -13.47 0.46 -6.18
C GLY A 47 -12.06 0.86 -5.75
N PHE A 48 -11.82 0.99 -4.45
CA PHE A 48 -10.51 1.26 -3.89
C PHE A 48 -9.53 0.12 -4.19
N VAL A 49 -9.90 -1.14 -3.91
CA VAL A 49 -9.08 -2.31 -4.22
C VAL A 49 -8.78 -2.39 -5.72
N TYR A 50 -9.78 -2.19 -6.57
CA TYR A 50 -9.61 -2.18 -8.02
C TYR A 50 -8.59 -1.13 -8.48
N ARG A 51 -8.66 0.08 -7.91
CA ARG A 51 -7.71 1.16 -8.22
C ARG A 51 -6.29 0.82 -7.78
N VAL A 52 -6.12 0.27 -6.57
CA VAL A 52 -4.82 -0.17 -6.03
C VAL A 52 -4.21 -1.26 -6.91
N MET A 53 -5.01 -2.24 -7.33
CA MET A 53 -4.55 -3.31 -8.22
C MET A 53 -4.14 -2.77 -9.59
N GLY A 54 -4.85 -1.79 -10.14
CA GLY A 54 -4.46 -1.10 -11.38
C GLY A 54 -3.10 -0.40 -11.28
N TRP A 55 -2.83 0.24 -10.13
CA TRP A 55 -1.51 0.83 -9.87
C TRP A 55 -0.43 -0.24 -9.71
N ALA A 56 -0.70 -1.30 -8.94
CA ALA A 56 0.25 -2.40 -8.75
C ALA A 56 0.60 -3.14 -10.06
N ALA A 57 -0.35 -3.21 -11.00
CA ALA A 57 -0.16 -3.81 -12.32
C ALA A 57 0.54 -2.87 -13.32
N SER A 58 0.69 -1.58 -13.01
CA SER A 58 1.34 -0.62 -13.92
C SER A 58 2.82 -0.99 -14.08
N PRO A 59 3.29 -1.24 -15.32
CA PRO A 59 4.67 -1.66 -15.55
C PRO A 59 5.62 -0.53 -15.18
N VAL A 60 6.51 -0.78 -14.21
CA VAL A 60 7.63 0.11 -13.94
C VAL A 60 8.71 -0.16 -15.01
N PRO A 61 9.10 0.84 -15.82
CA PRO A 61 9.98 0.67 -16.99
C PRO A 61 11.32 0.00 -16.68
N PHE A 62 11.77 0.07 -15.43
CA PHE A 62 12.93 -0.65 -14.93
C PHE A 62 12.54 -1.42 -13.68
N ARG A 63 12.16 -2.69 -13.83
CA ARG A 63 12.20 -3.62 -12.70
C ARG A 63 13.67 -3.84 -12.38
N ILE A 64 14.20 -3.06 -11.46
CA ILE A 64 15.47 -3.38 -10.79
C ILE A 64 15.06 -4.25 -9.60
N PRO A 65 15.02 -5.60 -9.72
CA PRO A 65 14.95 -6.42 -8.52
C PRO A 65 16.16 -6.04 -7.70
N THR A 66 15.94 -5.52 -6.50
CA THR A 66 17.00 -5.25 -5.55
C THR A 66 17.57 -6.60 -5.14
N THR A 67 18.51 -7.15 -5.90
CA THR A 67 19.18 -8.41 -5.60
C THR A 67 20.28 -8.10 -4.60
N CYS A 68 20.01 -8.34 -3.32
CA CYS A 68 21.03 -8.22 -2.30
C CYS A 68 21.53 -9.61 -1.94
N GLY A 69 22.84 -9.80 -1.84
CA GLY A 69 23.42 -11.10 -1.48
C GLY A 69 23.35 -12.16 -2.58
N GLN A 70 23.70 -13.39 -2.20
CA GLN A 70 24.03 -14.45 -3.14
C GLN A 70 22.81 -15.03 -3.87
N GLN A 71 22.88 -15.06 -5.21
CA GLN A 71 21.86 -15.66 -6.09
C GLN A 71 21.93 -17.19 -6.09
N LYS A 72 20.84 -17.86 -6.51
CA LYS A 72 20.75 -19.35 -6.63
C LYS A 72 21.55 -19.93 -7.81
N SER A 73 22.46 -19.18 -8.42
CA SER A 73 23.18 -19.63 -9.62
C SER A 73 24.24 -20.69 -9.31
N LEU A 74 24.86 -20.65 -8.13
CA LEU A 74 25.95 -21.54 -7.74
C LEU A 74 25.49 -22.52 -6.64
N PRO A 75 25.37 -23.83 -6.92
CA PRO A 75 24.83 -24.79 -5.96
C PRO A 75 25.73 -25.02 -4.73
N TRP A 76 27.01 -24.66 -4.82
CA TRP A 76 27.97 -24.83 -3.73
C TRP A 76 28.08 -23.61 -2.78
N ILE A 77 27.46 -22.47 -3.13
CA ILE A 77 27.45 -21.29 -2.25
C ILE A 77 26.04 -21.13 -1.68
N LYS A 78 25.95 -20.99 -0.35
CA LYS A 78 24.66 -20.79 0.33
C LYS A 78 23.95 -19.55 -0.24
N HIS A 79 22.79 -19.80 -0.83
CA HIS A 79 21.91 -18.77 -1.38
C HIS A 79 21.28 -17.93 -0.26
N ALA A 80 21.18 -16.61 -0.47
CA ALA A 80 20.56 -15.68 0.47
C ALA A 80 19.04 -15.54 0.21
N GLN A 81 18.23 -16.45 0.76
CA GLN A 81 16.82 -16.64 0.34
C GLN A 81 15.93 -15.42 0.46
N PHE A 82 16.10 -14.62 1.51
CA PHE A 82 15.26 -13.45 1.76
C PHE A 82 15.82 -12.17 1.13
N ASP A 83 17.10 -12.14 0.76
CA ASP A 83 17.74 -10.97 0.16
C ASP A 83 17.78 -11.07 -1.38
N ASN A 84 17.89 -12.30 -1.91
CA ASN A 84 17.87 -12.62 -3.33
C ASN A 84 16.83 -13.72 -3.64
N PRO A 85 15.53 -13.39 -3.55
CA PRO A 85 14.45 -14.38 -3.63
C PRO A 85 14.38 -15.08 -4.99
N PHE A 86 14.18 -16.40 -4.98
CA PHE A 86 13.99 -17.24 -6.17
C PHE A 86 12.56 -17.81 -6.27
N THR A 87 11.79 -17.78 -5.19
CA THR A 87 10.41 -18.31 -5.14
C THR A 87 9.43 -17.23 -4.68
N MET A 88 8.15 -17.38 -5.04
CA MET A 88 7.09 -16.46 -4.61
C MET A 88 7.03 -16.32 -3.08
N GLY A 89 7.17 -17.42 -2.34
CA GLY A 89 7.19 -17.40 -0.88
C GLY A 89 8.34 -16.57 -0.30
N SER A 90 9.54 -16.67 -0.90
CA SER A 90 10.68 -15.83 -0.48
C SER A 90 10.46 -14.34 -0.76
N VAL A 91 9.77 -14.00 -1.85
CA VAL A 91 9.36 -12.60 -2.15
C VAL A 91 8.38 -12.09 -1.10
N ILE A 92 7.37 -12.89 -0.72
CA ILE A 92 6.38 -12.49 0.30
C ILE A 92 7.06 -12.21 1.63
N VAL A 93 7.91 -13.14 2.12
CA VAL A 93 8.64 -12.95 3.38
C VAL A 93 9.54 -11.72 3.32
N ARG A 94 10.25 -11.53 2.20
CA ARG A 94 11.08 -10.35 1.99
C ARG A 94 10.25 -9.06 2.07
N MET A 95 9.17 -8.95 1.29
CA MET A 95 8.32 -7.75 1.27
C MET A 95 7.72 -7.47 2.65
N PHE A 96 7.32 -8.52 3.38
CA PHE A 96 6.84 -8.36 4.76
C PHE A 96 7.92 -7.79 5.68
N LEU A 97 9.16 -8.30 5.62
CA LEU A 97 10.27 -7.76 6.42
C LEU A 97 10.63 -6.31 6.05
N GLU A 98 10.53 -5.95 4.77
CA GLU A 98 10.79 -4.59 4.31
C GLU A 98 9.69 -3.61 4.74
N ILE A 99 8.43 -4.01 4.65
CA ILE A 99 7.29 -3.12 4.96
C ILE A 99 7.08 -2.99 6.48
N VAL A 100 7.16 -4.10 7.22
CA VAL A 100 6.82 -4.12 8.65
C VAL A 100 8.01 -3.72 9.53
N PHE A 101 9.21 -4.19 9.19
CA PHE A 101 10.40 -3.97 10.01
C PHE A 101 11.39 -2.99 9.38
N PHE A 102 11.12 -2.44 8.19
CA PHE A 102 12.05 -1.56 7.48
C PHE A 102 13.46 -2.15 7.39
N ARG A 103 13.54 -3.47 7.17
CA ARG A 103 14.79 -4.23 7.31
C ARG A 103 15.94 -3.67 6.47
N SER A 104 15.67 -3.14 5.28
CA SER A 104 16.69 -2.49 4.43
C SER A 104 17.29 -1.22 5.04
N LEU A 105 16.49 -0.37 5.70
CA LEU A 105 16.99 0.80 6.45
C LEU A 105 17.94 0.36 7.56
N PHE A 106 17.59 -0.78 8.14
CA PHE A 106 18.28 -1.36 9.27
C PHE A 106 19.34 -2.41 8.88
N ARG A 107 20.05 -2.18 7.77
CA ARG A 107 21.09 -3.11 7.32
C ARG A 107 22.48 -2.49 7.37
N ASN A 108 23.46 -3.30 7.79
CA ASN A 108 24.87 -2.95 7.73
C ASN A 108 25.38 -2.97 6.28
N ILE A 109 25.09 -1.92 5.52
CA ILE A 109 25.46 -1.80 4.10
C ILE A 109 26.79 -1.04 3.93
N LYS A 110 27.16 -0.21 4.90
CA LYS A 110 28.37 0.59 4.86
C LYS A 110 29.58 -0.29 5.15
N SER A 111 30.51 -0.40 4.21
CA SER A 111 31.81 -1.02 4.42
C SER A 111 32.88 0.06 4.51
N GLU A 112 33.60 0.08 5.63
CA GLU A 112 34.72 1.01 5.86
C GLU A 112 35.98 0.22 6.18
N ILE A 113 37.11 0.65 5.63
CA ILE A 113 38.42 0.12 6.01
C ILE A 113 38.98 1.03 7.10
N LYS A 114 38.93 0.57 8.35
CA LYS A 114 39.51 1.28 9.49
C LYS A 114 40.96 0.84 9.68
N ASP A 115 41.84 1.81 9.93
CA ASP A 115 43.28 1.61 10.20
C ASP A 115 44.02 0.84 9.09
N GLY A 116 43.54 0.92 7.84
CA GLY A 116 44.15 0.32 6.66
C GLY A 116 44.17 -1.21 6.62
N LYS A 117 43.64 -1.91 7.64
CA LYS A 117 43.76 -3.37 7.79
C LYS A 117 42.46 -4.07 8.14
N LYS A 118 41.45 -3.37 8.67
CA LYS A 118 40.21 -3.99 9.13
C LYS A 118 39.01 -3.47 8.36
N LEU A 119 38.34 -4.37 7.65
CA LEU A 119 37.05 -4.11 7.04
C LEU A 119 35.97 -4.18 8.13
N ILE A 120 35.27 -3.08 8.36
CA ILE A 120 34.17 -2.95 9.32
C ILE A 120 32.89 -2.72 8.54
N TYR A 121 31.80 -3.32 9.00
CA TYR A 121 30.47 -3.09 8.47
C TYR A 121 29.65 -2.29 9.48
N SER A 122 29.06 -1.19 9.04
CA SER A 122 28.19 -0.34 9.85
C SER A 122 26.91 0.03 9.10
N TRP A 123 25.98 0.64 9.84
CA TRP A 123 24.71 1.14 9.33
C TRP A 123 24.95 2.39 8.50
N GLU A 124 24.21 2.56 7.39
CA GLU A 124 24.33 3.73 6.52
C GLU A 124 23.82 5.03 7.18
N ILE A 125 22.94 4.90 8.18
CA ILE A 125 22.39 6.02 8.95
C ILE A 125 23.43 6.76 9.83
N TRP A 126 24.70 6.30 9.87
CA TRP A 126 25.80 6.90 10.64
C TRP A 126 27.08 7.06 9.82
#